data_AF-A0A140L0K7-F1
#
_entry.id   AF-A0A140L0K7-F1
#
_cell.length_a   1.000
_cell.length_b   1.000
_cell.length_c   1.000
_cell.angle_alpha   90.00
_cell.angle_beta   90.00
_cell.angle_gamma   90.00
#
_symmetry.space_group_name_H-M   'P 1'
#
loop_
_entity.id
_entity.type
_entity.pdbx_description
1 polymer ?
#
loop_
_entity_poly.entity_id
_entity_poly.type
_entity_poly.pdbx_seq_one_letter_code
_entity_poly.pdbx_strand_id
1 'polypeptide(L)'
;MIKQRTAWDLRNIYLYLVCFVCIIMILVGTVTALNNFIDLFFPEYYSIGPEMIARDYQDYIKYNQGTNNTMTLEEYQKMREEQQQLDLQRQKSYKKKQMVQSLSMIIVAVPFYLYHWRKIEREKAE
;
A
#
# COMPACT_ATOMS: atom_id res chain seq x y z
N MET A 1 47.57 -11.75 30.36
CA MET A 1 47.65 -11.19 29.00
C MET A 1 46.27 -11.26 28.35
N ILE A 2 45.62 -10.11 28.18
CA ILE A 2 44.23 -10.01 27.70
C ILE A 2 44.24 -10.14 26.17
N LYS A 3 43.66 -11.25 25.67
CA LYS A 3 43.59 -11.59 24.26
C LYS A 3 42.50 -10.75 23.59
N GLN A 4 42.92 -9.71 22.87
CA GLN A 4 42.06 -8.88 22.02
C GLN A 4 41.35 -9.76 20.97
N ARG A 5 40.07 -10.07 21.21
CA ARG A 5 39.17 -10.78 20.30
C ARG A 5 37.98 -9.87 20.00
N THR A 6 38.19 -8.76 19.31
CA THR A 6 37.15 -7.73 19.12
C THR A 6 37.05 -7.17 17.70
N ALA A 7 37.88 -7.65 16.76
CA ALA A 7 37.79 -7.22 15.35
C ALA A 7 36.80 -8.06 14.50
N TRP A 8 36.52 -9.30 14.90
CA TRP A 8 35.65 -10.21 14.16
C TRP A 8 34.15 -10.01 14.45
N ASP A 9 33.80 -9.54 15.64
CA ASP A 9 32.39 -9.33 16.01
C ASP A 9 31.79 -8.06 15.40
N LEU A 10 32.53 -6.94 15.32
CA LEU A 10 31.99 -5.68 14.79
C LEU A 10 31.65 -5.77 13.30
N ARG A 11 32.50 -6.44 12.51
CA ARG A 11 32.25 -6.63 11.07
C ARG A 11 31.03 -7.52 10.84
N ASN A 12 30.86 -8.58 11.62
CA ASN A 12 29.71 -9.47 11.53
C ASN A 12 28.43 -8.81 12.08
N ILE A 13 28.49 -8.07 13.19
CA ILE A 13 27.35 -7.29 13.73
C ILE A 13 26.85 -6.28 12.70
N TYR A 14 27.75 -5.59 12.00
CA TYR A 14 27.38 -4.64 10.96
C TYR A 14 26.71 -5.37 9.78
N LEU A 15 27.22 -6.54 9.42
CA LEU A 15 26.65 -7.38 8.37
C LEU A 15 25.25 -7.88 8.74
N TYR A 16 25.03 -8.31 9.99
CA TYR A 16 23.72 -8.74 10.48
C TYR A 16 22.73 -7.59 10.59
N LEU A 17 23.14 -6.40 11.04
CA LEU A 17 22.27 -5.21 11.08
C LEU A 17 21.81 -4.79 9.68
N VAL A 18 22.75 -4.74 8.73
CA VAL A 18 22.42 -4.41 7.34
C VAL A 18 21.51 -5.48 6.72
N CYS A 19 21.80 -6.77 6.95
CA CYS A 19 20.96 -7.87 6.50
C CYS A 19 19.54 -7.78 7.10
N PHE A 20 19.43 -7.43 8.38
CA PHE A 20 18.15 -7.24 9.06
C PHE A 20 17.32 -6.11 8.43
N VAL A 21 17.96 -4.97 8.13
CA VAL A 21 17.29 -3.85 7.43
C VAL A 21 16.84 -4.28 6.04
N CYS A 22 17.65 -5.04 5.31
CA CYS A 22 17.29 -5.56 3.98
C CYS A 22 16.09 -6.52 4.06
N ILE A 23 16.05 -7.40 5.05
CA ILE A 23 14.92 -8.33 5.27
C ILE A 23 13.63 -7.54 5.51
N ILE A 24 13.67 -6.49 6.34
CA ILE A 24 12.51 -5.64 6.59
C ILE A 24 12.03 -4.97 5.31
N MET A 25 12.95 -4.44 4.48
CA MET A 25 12.60 -3.84 3.18
C MET A 25 11.93 -4.86 2.24
N ILE A 26 12.45 -6.09 2.17
CA ILE A 26 11.87 -7.16 1.34
C ILE A 26 10.48 -7.57 1.86
N LEU A 27 10.31 -7.68 3.18
CA LEU A 27 9.04 -8.04 3.80
C LEU A 27 7.94 -7.02 3.46
N VAL A 28 8.23 -5.73 3.68
CA VAL A 28 7.28 -4.64 3.38
C VAL A 28 6.99 -4.56 1.88
N GLY A 29 8.00 -4.74 1.03
CA GLY A 29 7.83 -4.78 -0.41
C GLY A 29 6.96 -5.95 -0.89
N THR A 30 7.16 -7.14 -0.30
CA THR A 30 6.38 -8.34 -0.63
C THR A 30 4.91 -8.18 -0.26
N VAL A 31 4.62 -7.66 0.95
CA VAL A 31 3.24 -7.39 1.38
C VAL A 31 2.57 -6.38 0.45
N THR A 32 3.30 -5.34 0.04
CA THR A 32 2.76 -4.33 -0.88
C THR A 32 2.52 -4.90 -2.28
N ALA A 33 3.43 -5.73 -2.80
CA ALA A 33 3.28 -6.40 -4.08
C ALA A 33 2.06 -7.35 -4.10
N LEU A 34 1.87 -8.11 -3.02
CA LEU A 34 0.71 -9.01 -2.87
C LEU A 34 -0.62 -8.24 -2.84
N ASN A 35 -0.70 -7.15 -2.07
CA ASN A 35 -1.92 -6.33 -2.04
C ASN A 35 -2.25 -5.77 -3.43
N ASN A 36 -1.27 -5.21 -4.14
CA ASN A 36 -1.48 -4.71 -5.51
C ASN A 36 -1.86 -5.83 -6.50
N PHE A 37 -1.32 -7.04 -6.31
CA PHE A 37 -1.68 -8.19 -7.14
C PHE A 37 -3.14 -8.59 -6.90
N ILE A 38 -3.58 -8.66 -5.64
CA ILE A 38 -4.98 -8.96 -5.28
C ILE A 38 -5.92 -7.91 -5.86
N ASP A 39 -5.62 -6.63 -5.74
CA ASP A 39 -6.42 -5.52 -6.27
C ASP A 39 -6.56 -5.55 -7.81
N LEU A 40 -5.61 -6.18 -8.50
CA LEU A 40 -5.61 -6.32 -9.96
C LEU A 40 -6.56 -7.42 -10.43
N PHE A 41 -6.65 -8.53 -9.68
CA PHE A 41 -7.54 -9.66 -10.00
C PHE A 41 -8.94 -9.51 -9.40
N PHE A 42 -9.05 -8.87 -8.23
CA PHE A 42 -10.31 -8.63 -7.53
C PHE A 42 -10.48 -7.12 -7.26
N PRO A 43 -10.87 -6.33 -8.28
CA PRO A 43 -11.28 -4.96 -8.02
C PRO A 43 -12.58 -5.02 -7.20
N GLU A 44 -12.49 -4.81 -5.88
CA GLU A 44 -13.66 -4.66 -5.01
C GLU A 44 -14.44 -3.41 -5.40
N TYR A 45 -15.32 -3.55 -6.40
CA TYR A 45 -16.31 -2.54 -6.70
C TYR A 45 -17.45 -2.73 -5.71
N TYR A 46 -17.38 -2.05 -4.57
CA TYR A 46 -18.48 -2.01 -3.61
C TYR A 46 -19.64 -1.21 -4.23
N SER A 47 -20.46 -1.87 -5.04
CA SER A 47 -21.70 -1.29 -5.57
C SER A 47 -22.72 -1.27 -4.45
N ILE A 48 -23.00 -0.07 -3.95
CA ILE A 48 -24.04 0.15 -2.95
C ILE A 48 -25.39 -0.13 -3.62
N GLY A 49 -26.05 -1.21 -3.20
CA GLY A 49 -27.34 -1.61 -3.77
C GLY A 49 -28.45 -0.57 -3.50
N PRO A 50 -29.52 -0.57 -4.32
CA PRO A 50 -30.60 0.43 -4.23
C PRO A 50 -31.27 0.48 -2.85
N GLU A 51 -31.31 -0.65 -2.14
CA GLU A 51 -31.86 -0.74 -0.79
C GLU A 51 -31.00 0.00 0.25
N MET A 52 -29.66 -0.03 0.11
CA MET A 52 -28.77 0.72 0.98
C MET A 52 -28.86 2.24 0.73
N ILE A 53 -29.09 2.67 -0.52
CA ILE A 53 -29.25 4.09 -0.86
C ILE A 53 -30.51 4.66 -0.21
N ALA A 54 -31.61 3.91 -0.23
CA ALA A 54 -32.86 4.33 0.43
C ALA A 54 -32.69 4.48 1.95
N ARG A 55 -31.90 3.61 2.58
CA ARG A 55 -31.56 3.69 4.01
C ARG A 55 -30.67 4.90 4.33
N ASP A 56 -29.60 5.10 3.56
CA ASP A 56 -28.71 6.28 3.68
C ASP A 56 -29.49 7.60 3.51
N TYR A 57 -30.43 7.63 2.57
CA TYR A 57 -31.30 8.79 2.33
C TYR A 57 -32.20 9.10 3.52
N GLN A 58 -32.78 8.08 4.17
CA GLN A 58 -33.58 8.29 5.38
C GLN A 58 -32.75 8.88 6.52
N ASP A 59 -31.53 8.39 6.72
CA ASP A 59 -30.62 8.92 7.74
C ASP A 59 -30.22 10.37 7.42
N TYR A 60 -29.97 10.69 6.14
CA TYR A 60 -29.71 12.05 5.67
C TYR A 60 -30.88 13.01 5.95
N ILE A 61 -32.11 12.62 5.63
CA ILE A 61 -33.31 13.45 5.88
C ILE A 61 -33.55 13.64 7.38
N LYS A 62 -33.34 12.59 8.19
CA LYS A 62 -33.46 12.66 9.65
C LYS A 62 -32.42 13.60 10.26
N TYR A 63 -31.20 13.63 9.72
CA TYR A 63 -30.15 14.54 10.17
C TYR A 63 -30.41 15.99 9.76
N ASN A 64 -30.99 16.22 8.58
CA ASN A 64 -31.35 17.56 8.07
C ASN A 64 -32.80 17.97 8.41
N GLN A 65 -33.43 17.29 9.36
CA GLN A 65 -34.80 17.57 9.74
C GLN A 65 -34.85 18.88 10.55
N GLY A 66 -35.40 19.94 9.96
CA GLY A 66 -35.43 21.29 10.54
C GLY A 66 -34.49 22.30 9.89
N THR A 67 -33.69 21.87 8.90
CA THR A 67 -32.94 22.75 7.99
C THR A 67 -33.62 22.82 6.61
N ASN A 68 -33.45 23.94 5.90
CA ASN A 68 -33.96 24.11 4.52
C ASN A 68 -33.17 23.29 3.47
N ASN A 69 -32.33 22.35 3.91
CA ASN A 69 -31.42 21.58 3.05
C ASN A 69 -31.86 20.12 2.97
N THR A 70 -33.14 19.90 2.64
CA THR A 70 -33.68 18.57 2.37
C THR A 70 -33.80 18.40 0.87
N MET A 71 -32.99 17.50 0.35
CA MET A 71 -32.94 17.12 -1.06
C MET A 71 -33.86 15.92 -1.32
N THR A 72 -34.41 15.79 -2.52
CA THR A 72 -35.28 14.64 -2.86
C THR A 72 -34.48 13.34 -3.07
N LEU A 73 -35.15 12.18 -3.06
CA LEU A 73 -34.50 10.88 -3.23
C LEU A 73 -33.79 10.75 -4.58
N GLU A 74 -34.40 11.24 -5.66
CA GLU A 74 -33.78 11.25 -7.00
C GLU A 74 -32.54 12.14 -7.05
N GLU A 75 -32.61 13.34 -6.47
CA GLU A 75 -31.46 14.25 -6.41
C GLU A 75 -30.32 13.64 -5.55
N TYR A 76 -30.66 12.90 -4.48
CA TYR A 76 -29.69 12.15 -3.66
C TYR A 76 -29.02 11.01 -4.40
N GLN A 77 -29.80 10.25 -5.18
CA GLN A 77 -29.28 9.20 -6.05
C GLN A 77 -28.30 9.77 -7.08
N LYS A 78 -28.71 10.85 -7.77
CA LYS A 78 -27.89 11.50 -8.79
C LYS A 78 -26.58 12.05 -8.22
N MET A 79 -26.63 12.66 -7.03
CA MET A 79 -25.43 13.13 -6.33
C MET A 79 -24.48 11.97 -5.99
N ARG A 80 -25.02 10.85 -5.52
CA ARG A 80 -24.24 9.64 -5.21
C ARG A 80 -23.61 9.02 -6.44
N GLU A 81 -24.34 8.94 -7.54
CA GLU A 81 -23.82 8.46 -8.82
C GLU A 81 -22.69 9.35 -9.34
N GLU A 82 -22.86 10.67 -9.26
CA GLU A 82 -21.82 11.63 -9.64
C GLU A 82 -20.57 11.49 -8.76
N GLN A 83 -20.75 11.33 -7.45
CA GLN A 83 -19.62 11.06 -6.54
C GLN A 83 -18.93 9.73 -6.84
N GLN A 84 -19.69 8.67 -7.10
CA GLN A 84 -19.13 7.38 -7.50
C GLN A 84 -18.29 7.53 -8.77
N GLN A 85 -18.77 8.27 -9.78
CA GLN A 85 -18.01 8.51 -11.00
C GLN A 85 -16.72 9.30 -10.73
N LEU A 86 -16.77 10.32 -9.87
CA LEU A 86 -15.59 11.08 -9.47
C LEU A 86 -14.58 10.22 -8.69
N ASP A 87 -15.06 9.35 -7.80
CA ASP A 87 -14.22 8.44 -7.04
C ASP A 87 -13.58 7.38 -7.92
N LEU A 88 -14.27 6.89 -8.95
CA LEU A 88 -13.66 6.01 -9.95
C LEU A 88 -12.56 6.70 -10.74
N GLN A 89 -12.74 7.98 -11.09
CA GLN A 89 -11.69 8.75 -11.74
C GLN A 89 -10.49 8.98 -10.82
N ARG A 90 -10.75 9.29 -9.53
CA ARG A 90 -9.71 9.45 -8.51
C ARG A 90 -8.97 8.14 -8.29
N GLN A 91 -9.66 7.02 -8.15
CA GLN A 91 -9.07 5.69 -7.99
C GLN A 91 -8.14 5.35 -9.15
N LYS A 92 -8.49 5.65 -10.40
CA LYS A 92 -7.58 5.45 -11.54
C LYS A 92 -6.25 6.19 -11.36
N SER A 93 -6.28 7.40 -10.80
CA SER A 93 -5.08 8.19 -10.51
C SER A 93 -4.31 7.66 -9.29
N TYR A 94 -5.01 7.20 -8.26
CA TYR A 94 -4.38 6.56 -7.09
C TYR A 94 -3.71 5.23 -7.45
N LYS A 95 -4.35 4.38 -8.26
CA LYS A 95 -3.78 3.11 -8.73
C LYS A 95 -2.50 3.33 -9.54
N LYS A 96 -2.44 4.35 -10.40
CA LYS A 96 -1.21 4.76 -11.10
C LYS A 96 -0.10 5.17 -10.13
N LYS A 97 -0.44 5.98 -9.11
CA LYS A 97 0.52 6.39 -8.08
C LYS A 97 1.04 5.19 -7.28
N GLN A 98 0.18 4.24 -6.96
CA GLN A 98 0.52 3.02 -6.21
C GLN A 98 1.38 2.06 -7.02
N MET A 99 1.16 1.96 -8.34
CA MET A 99 2.06 1.25 -9.26
C MET A 99 3.46 1.86 -9.26
N VAL A 100 3.57 3.19 -9.39
CA VAL A 100 4.87 3.89 -9.34
C VAL A 100 5.56 3.68 -8.00
N GLN A 101 4.82 3.75 -6.90
CA GLN A 101 5.35 3.55 -5.56
C GLN A 101 5.88 2.12 -5.35
N SER A 102 5.18 1.12 -5.89
CA SER A 102 5.62 -0.28 -5.87
C SER A 102 6.88 -0.49 -6.73
N LEU A 103 6.95 0.17 -7.88
CA LEU A 103 8.13 0.16 -8.75
C LEU A 103 9.34 0.84 -8.08
N SER A 104 9.13 1.95 -7.37
CA SER A 104 10.17 2.62 -6.58
C SER A 104 10.75 1.72 -5.50
N MET A 105 9.94 0.89 -4.84
CA MET A 105 10.43 -0.10 -3.88
C MET A 105 11.37 -1.12 -4.52
N ILE A 106 11.03 -1.63 -5.70
CA ILE A 106 11.87 -2.58 -6.44
C ILE A 106 13.19 -1.91 -6.85
N ILE A 107 13.14 -0.68 -7.37
CA ILE A 107 14.34 0.08 -7.75
C ILE A 107 15.28 0.30 -6.57
N VAL A 108 14.75 0.52 -5.36
CA VAL A 108 15.56 0.63 -4.15
C VAL A 108 16.08 -0.74 -3.70
N ALA A 109 15.30 -1.81 -3.80
CA ALA A 109 15.69 -3.15 -3.34
C ALA A 109 16.72 -3.86 -4.24
N VAL A 110 16.66 -3.65 -5.56
CA VAL A 110 17.56 -4.26 -6.55
C VAL A 110 19.05 -3.99 -6.29
N PRO A 111 19.52 -2.75 -6.09
CA PRO A 111 20.93 -2.48 -5.82
C PRO A 111 21.40 -3.08 -4.48
N PHE A 112 20.52 -3.17 -3.48
CA PHE A 112 20.83 -3.85 -2.22
C PHE A 112 21.02 -5.37 -2.43
N TYR A 113 20.14 -6.01 -3.20
CA TYR A 113 20.25 -7.44 -3.54
C TYR A 113 21.52 -7.75 -4.34
N LEU A 114 21.80 -6.98 -5.39
CA LEU A 114 23.00 -7.15 -6.22
C LEU A 114 24.30 -6.96 -5.41
N TYR A 115 24.32 -6.00 -4.49
CA TYR A 115 25.48 -5.78 -3.61
C TYR A 115 25.73 -6.98 -2.68
N HIS A 116 24.67 -7.56 -2.10
CA HIS A 116 24.80 -8.76 -1.27
C HIS A 116 25.24 -10.00 -2.07
N TRP A 117 24.66 -10.23 -3.26
CA TRP A 117 25.04 -11.37 -4.10
C TRP A 117 26.53 -11.36 -4.46
N ARG A 118 27.06 -10.20 -4.88
CA ARG A 118 28.49 -10.05 -5.22
C ARG A 118 29.41 -10.19 -4.00
N LYS A 119 28.94 -9.85 -2.81
CA LYS A 119 29.71 -10.02 -1.57
C LYS A 119 29.81 -11.49 -1.17
N ILE A 120 28.73 -12.25 -1.32
CA ILE A 120 28.70 -13.69 -1.02
C ILE A 120 29.56 -14.49 -2.02
N GLU A 121 29.55 -14.13 -3.31
CA GLU A 121 30.45 -14.74 -4.30
C GLU A 121 31.93 -14.49 -3.99
N ARG A 122 32.27 -13.30 -3.45
CA ARG A 122 33.65 -13.00 -3.05
C ARG A 122 34.10 -13.74 -1.80
N GLU A 123 33.20 -14.04 -0.87
CA GLU A 123 33.52 -14.84 0.33
C GLU A 123 33.56 -16.35 0.06
N LYS A 124 32.97 -16.83 -1.04
CA LYS A 124 33.10 -18.24 -1.50
C LYS A 124 34.32 -18.50 -2.37
N ALA A 125 34.98 -17.45 -2.87
CA ALA A 125 36.11 -17.54 -3.77
C ALA A 125 37.48 -17.43 -3.07
N GLU A 126 37.50 -17.24 -1.75
CA GLU A 126 38.67 -17.38 -0.86
C GLU A 126 38.54 -18.65 0.00
#